data_AF-A0A1A2CW48-F1
#
_entry.id   AF-A0A1A2CW48-F1
#
_cell.length_a   1.000
_cell.length_b   1.000
_cell.length_c   1.000
_cell.angle_alpha   90.00
_cell.angle_beta   90.00
_cell.angle_gamma   90.00
#
_symmetry.space_group_name_H-M   'P 1'
#
loop_
_entity.id
_entity.type
_entity.pdbx_description
1 polymer ?
#
loop_
_entity_poly.entity_id
_entity_poly.type
_entity_poly.pdbx_seq_one_letter_code
_entity_poly.pdbx_strand_id
1 'polypeptide(L)'
;MSALTVPRRTLPELPCHAGDPDLWFAETPSDLERAKTLCADCPVRRQCLAAALDRAEPWGVWGGEIFDRGSIVSRKRPRGRPRKHGGNPVAA
;
A
#
# COMPACT_ATOMS: atom_id res chain seq x y z
N MET A 1 -29.73 19.40 -33.70
CA MET A 1 -29.56 18.71 -32.39
C MET A 1 -28.12 18.25 -32.27
N SER A 2 -27.25 19.06 -31.66
CA SER A 2 -25.84 18.69 -31.46
C SER A 2 -25.71 17.83 -30.21
N ALA A 3 -25.35 16.56 -30.40
CA ALA A 3 -24.87 15.72 -29.30
C ALA A 3 -23.49 16.27 -28.88
N LEU A 4 -23.41 16.81 -27.67
CA LEU A 4 -22.14 17.15 -27.05
C LEU A 4 -21.40 15.83 -26.76
N THR A 5 -20.51 15.43 -27.67
CA THR A 5 -19.56 14.35 -27.44
C THR A 5 -18.70 14.74 -26.24
N VAL A 6 -18.97 14.15 -25.08
CA VAL A 6 -18.11 14.30 -23.90
C VAL A 6 -16.72 13.83 -24.30
N PRO A 7 -15.68 14.67 -24.25
CA PRO A 7 -14.34 14.22 -24.57
C PRO A 7 -13.97 13.09 -23.60
N ARG A 8 -13.59 11.93 -24.15
CA ARG A 8 -13.02 10.85 -23.35
C ARG A 8 -11.79 11.40 -22.65
N ARG A 9 -11.90 11.67 -21.34
CA ARG A 9 -10.73 11.93 -20.51
C ARG A 9 -9.88 10.66 -20.53
N THR A 10 -8.69 10.76 -21.08
CA THR A 10 -7.62 9.80 -20.84
C THR A 10 -7.30 9.85 -19.36
N LEU A 11 -7.76 8.85 -18.61
CA LEU A 11 -7.36 8.71 -17.22
C LEU A 11 -5.88 8.35 -17.19
N PRO A 12 -5.08 8.98 -16.31
CA PRO A 12 -3.70 8.57 -16.13
C PRO A 12 -3.67 7.10 -15.74
N GLU A 13 -2.77 6.34 -16.37
CA GLU A 13 -2.56 4.94 -16.01
C GLU A 13 -2.03 4.88 -14.57
N LEU A 14 -2.73 4.14 -13.72
CA LEU A 14 -2.35 3.97 -12.33
C LEU A 14 -1.60 2.66 -12.19
N PRO A 15 -0.43 2.62 -11.50
CA PRO A 15 0.31 1.38 -11.30
C PRO A 15 -0.52 0.27 -10.67
N CYS A 16 -1.52 0.61 -9.83
CA CYS A 16 -2.41 -0.36 -9.20
C CYS A 16 -3.54 -0.87 -10.09
N HIS A 17 -3.75 -0.27 -11.26
CA HIS A 17 -4.68 -0.78 -12.28
C HIS A 17 -3.96 -1.59 -13.36
N ALA A 18 -2.62 -1.53 -13.37
CA ALA A 18 -1.78 -2.30 -14.28
C ALA A 18 -1.25 -3.55 -13.54
N GLY A 19 -1.34 -4.71 -14.20
CA GLY A 19 -0.80 -5.96 -13.65
C GLY A 19 -1.72 -6.66 -12.65
N ASP A 20 -1.11 -7.33 -11.65
CA ASP A 20 -1.79 -8.20 -10.71
C ASP A 20 -2.33 -7.42 -9.48
N PRO A 21 -3.65 -7.40 -9.25
CA PRO A 21 -4.26 -6.78 -8.07
C PRO A 21 -3.79 -7.40 -6.74
N ASP A 22 -3.48 -8.70 -6.71
CA ASP A 22 -3.15 -9.41 -5.48
C ASP A 22 -1.84 -8.92 -4.85
N LEU A 23 -0.95 -8.34 -5.66
CA LEU A 23 0.30 -7.72 -5.20
C LEU A 23 0.05 -6.59 -4.19
N TRP A 24 -1.02 -5.80 -4.38
CA TRP A 24 -1.36 -4.66 -3.52
C TRP A 24 -1.93 -5.08 -2.16
N PHE A 25 -2.37 -6.33 -2.06
CA PHE A 25 -2.94 -6.94 -0.88
C PHE A 25 -2.08 -8.10 -0.38
N ALA A 26 -0.84 -8.23 -0.85
CA ALA A 26 -0.02 -9.39 -0.53
C ALA A 26 0.20 -9.58 0.98
N GLU A 27 0.31 -10.83 1.42
CA GLU A 27 0.62 -11.10 2.82
C GLU A 27 2.11 -10.97 3.14
N THR A 28 2.97 -11.18 2.14
CA THR A 28 4.42 -11.23 2.31
C THR A 28 4.99 -9.80 2.41
N PRO A 29 5.97 -9.56 3.31
CA PRO A 29 6.59 -8.24 3.40
C PRO A 29 7.31 -7.81 2.11
N SER A 30 7.92 -8.74 1.37
CA SER A 30 8.62 -8.43 0.12
C SER A 30 7.69 -7.92 -0.97
N ASP A 31 6.51 -8.52 -1.10
CA ASP A 31 5.55 -8.13 -2.13
C ASP A 31 4.88 -6.79 -1.79
N LEU A 32 4.60 -6.53 -0.51
CA LEU A 32 4.12 -5.23 -0.06
C LEU A 32 5.14 -4.11 -0.29
N GLU A 33 6.43 -4.36 -0.06
CA GLU A 33 7.49 -3.39 -0.35
C GLU A 33 7.62 -3.14 -1.87
N ARG A 34 7.43 -4.20 -2.68
CA ARG A 34 7.37 -4.07 -4.15
C ARG A 34 6.17 -3.21 -4.58
N ALA A 35 4.98 -3.49 -4.07
CA ALA A 35 3.78 -2.67 -4.33
C ALA A 35 3.99 -1.20 -3.90
N LYS A 36 4.58 -0.99 -2.71
CA LYS A 36 4.93 0.35 -2.21
C LYS A 36 5.85 1.09 -3.18
N THR A 37 6.86 0.40 -3.69
CA THR A 37 7.81 0.95 -4.68
C THR A 37 7.11 1.30 -5.98
N LEU A 38 6.24 0.43 -6.50
CA LEU A 38 5.44 0.70 -7.71
C LEU A 38 4.52 1.91 -7.55
N CYS A 39 4.05 2.17 -6.33
CA CYS A 39 3.21 3.32 -6.03
C CYS A 39 3.95 4.67 -6.04
N ALA A 40 5.30 4.67 -6.04
CA ALA A 40 6.10 5.88 -5.88
C ALA A 40 5.77 6.95 -6.92
N ASP A 41 5.58 6.58 -8.18
CA ASP A 41 5.35 7.53 -9.28
C ASP A 41 3.84 7.75 -9.58
N CYS A 42 2.95 7.24 -8.72
CA CYS A 42 1.51 7.36 -8.93
C CYS A 42 1.03 8.82 -8.78
N PRO A 43 0.33 9.39 -9.78
CA PRO A 43 -0.08 10.81 -9.76
C PRO A 43 -1.11 11.14 -8.67
N VAL A 44 -1.86 10.13 -8.19
CA VAL A 44 -2.92 10.30 -7.19
C VAL A 44 -2.51 9.80 -5.79
N ARG A 45 -1.21 9.57 -5.56
CA ARG A 45 -0.69 8.96 -4.32
C ARG A 45 -1.24 9.60 -3.04
N ARG A 46 -1.24 10.94 -2.96
CA ARG A 46 -1.76 11.70 -1.81
C ARG A 46 -3.26 11.53 -1.60
N GLN A 47 -4.04 11.55 -2.68
CA GLN A 47 -5.50 11.38 -2.61
C GLN A 47 -5.86 9.94 -2.24
N CYS A 48 -5.15 8.97 -2.79
CA CYS A 48 -5.30 7.55 -2.46
C CYS A 48 -5.00 7.30 -0.97
N LEU A 49 -3.92 7.88 -0.44
CA LEU A 49 -3.58 7.77 0.99
C LEU A 49 -4.67 8.37 1.89
N ALA A 50 -5.12 9.59 1.59
CA ALA A 50 -6.17 10.26 2.36
C ALA A 50 -7.46 9.41 2.37
N ALA A 51 -7.87 8.91 1.21
CA ALA A 51 -9.08 8.10 1.11
C ALA A 51 -8.95 6.74 1.84
N ALA A 52 -7.76 6.15 1.89
CA ALA A 52 -7.51 4.93 2.65
C ALA A 52 -7.55 5.17 4.17
N LEU A 53 -7.05 6.32 4.63
CA LEU A 53 -7.17 6.74 6.02
C LEU A 53 -8.63 6.98 6.41
N ASP A 54 -9.39 7.69 5.58
CA ASP A 54 -10.82 7.98 5.82
C ASP A 54 -11.66 6.70 5.92
N ARG A 55 -11.33 5.67 5.13
CA ARG A 55 -11.98 4.36 5.16
C ARG A 55 -11.44 3.41 6.24
N ALA A 56 -10.39 3.81 6.94
CA ALA A 56 -9.66 2.97 7.88
C ALA A 56 -9.29 1.60 7.26
N GLU A 57 -8.69 1.63 6.06
CA GLU A 57 -8.36 0.41 5.31
C GLU A 57 -7.55 -0.57 6.18
N PRO A 58 -8.03 -1.81 6.37
CA PRO A 58 -7.45 -2.68 7.38
C PRO A 58 -6.06 -3.23 6.99
N TRP A 59 -5.76 -3.34 5.69
CA TRP A 59 -4.51 -3.89 5.17
C TRP A 59 -4.27 -3.49 3.70
N GLY A 60 -3.05 -3.76 3.22
CA GLY A 60 -2.65 -3.56 1.82
C GLY A 60 -1.75 -2.34 1.62
N VAL A 61 -1.44 -2.01 0.36
CA VAL A 61 -0.66 -0.83 -0.02
C VAL A 61 -1.56 0.24 -0.58
N TRP A 62 -1.58 1.40 0.08
CA TRP A 62 -2.40 2.55 -0.31
C TRP A 62 -1.56 3.81 -0.29
N GLY A 63 -1.59 4.56 -1.40
CA GLY A 63 -0.87 5.84 -1.50
C GLY A 63 0.62 5.76 -1.15
N GLY A 64 1.28 4.64 -1.45
CA GLY A 64 2.70 4.41 -1.16
C GLY A 64 2.99 4.03 0.29
N GLU A 65 1.97 3.66 1.07
CA GLU A 65 2.13 3.19 2.44
C GLU A 65 1.52 1.82 2.67
N ILE A 66 2.13 1.05 3.57
CA ILE A 66 1.64 -0.28 3.95
C ILE A 66 0.70 -0.10 5.14
N PHE A 67 -0.51 -0.64 5.03
CA PHE A 67 -1.47 -0.73 6.11
C PHE A 67 -1.40 -2.12 6.75
N ASP A 68 -1.35 -2.14 8.08
CA ASP A 68 -1.53 -3.33 8.91
C ASP A 68 -2.44 -2.97 10.07
N ARG A 69 -3.58 -3.67 10.18
CA ARG A 69 -4.58 -3.46 11.23
C ARG A 69 -5.05 -2.00 11.32
N GLY A 70 -5.27 -1.37 10.17
CA GLY A 70 -5.76 0.01 10.07
C GLY A 70 -4.71 1.08 10.36
N SER A 71 -3.45 0.71 10.56
CA SER A 71 -2.35 1.65 10.82
C SER A 71 -1.29 1.59 9.73
N ILE A 72 -0.69 2.74 9.42
CA ILE A 72 0.46 2.79 8.52
C ILE A 72 1.69 2.21 9.23
N VAL A 73 2.36 1.27 8.56
CA VAL A 73 3.62 0.67 9.01
C VAL A 73 4.69 0.86 7.95
N SER A 74 5.94 1.07 8.38
CA SER A 74 7.05 1.18 7.43
C SER A 74 7.33 -0.14 6.71
N ARG A 75 7.15 -1.27 7.41
CA ARG A 75 7.29 -2.64 6.88
C ARG A 75 6.39 -3.59 7.67
N LYS A 76 5.69 -4.49 6.98
CA LYS A 76 4.94 -5.57 7.63
C LYS A 76 5.88 -6.60 8.25
N ARG A 77 5.65 -6.97 9.50
CA ARG A 77 6.42 -8.02 10.16
C ARG A 77 6.00 -9.38 9.60
N PRO A 78 6.94 -10.27 9.21
CA PRO A 78 6.60 -11.63 8.82
C PRO A 78 5.78 -12.32 9.90
N ARG A 79 4.80 -13.13 9.49
CA ARG A 79 4.11 -14.04 10.41
C ARG A 79 5.13 -15.04 10.96
N GLY A 80 5.06 -15.30 12.27
CA GLY A 80 5.97 -16.23 12.92
C GLY A 80 6.21 -15.88 14.39
N ARG A 81 6.77 -16.87 15.11
CA ARG A 81 7.13 -16.72 16.52
C ARG A 81 8.02 -15.47 16.68
N PRO A 82 7.70 -14.54 17.60
CA PRO A 82 8.62 -13.48 17.93
C PRO A 82 9.99 -14.07 18.25
N ARG A 83 11.06 -13.45 17.75
CA ARG A 83 12.42 -13.90 18.07
C ARG A 83 12.51 -13.99 19.59
N LYS A 84 12.83 -15.17 20.13
CA LYS A 84 13.12 -15.35 21.55
C LYS A 84 14.22 -14.35 21.87
N HIS A 85 13.97 -13.42 22.78
CA HIS A 85 14.91 -12.36 23.14
C HIS A 85 16.31 -12.96 23.32
N GLY A 86 17.25 -12.59 22.44
CA GLY A 86 18.68 -12.78 22.69
C GLY A 86 19.05 -11.85 23.84
N GLY A 87 19.67 -12.42 24.88
CA GLY A 87 19.80 -11.82 26.20
C GLY A 87 20.32 -10.39 26.22
N ASN A 88 19.81 -9.62 27.16
CA ASN A 88 20.42 -8.38 27.60
C ASN A 88 21.52 -8.74 28.61
N PRO A 89 22.82 -8.47 28.36
CA PRO A 89 23.83 -8.58 29.40
C PRO A 89 23.76 -7.30 30.23
N VAL A 90 22.91 -7.27 31.26
CA VAL A 90 22.96 -6.19 32.25
C VAL A 90 23.08 -6.77 33.66
N ALA A 91 24.15 -6.31 34.32
CA ALA A 91 24.44 -6.31 35.75
C ALA A 91 24.92 -7.61 36.41
N ALA A 92 26.25 -7.74 36.49
CA ALA A 92 26.98 -8.14 37.70
C ALA A 92 28.24 -7.27 37.81
#